data_AF-A3U2L3-F1
#
_entry.id   AF-A3U2L3-F1
#
_cell.length_a   1.000
_cell.length_b   1.000
_cell.length_c   1.000
_cell.angle_alpha   90.00
_cell.angle_beta   90.00
_cell.angle_gamma   90.00
#
_symmetry.space_group_name_H-M   'P 1'
#
loop_
_entity.id
_entity.type
_entity.pdbx_description
1 polymer ?
#
loop_
_entity_poly.entity_id
_entity_poly.type
_entity_poly.pdbx_seq_one_letter_code
_entity_poly.pdbx_strand_id
1 'polypeptide(L)'
;MRTSSAIIHRFCLAATLALTAGTAPAREPISAIDWLDRQDGLAGLGAQPDGDTTTTPNIAEPPVADSVTTPQVETRPLDAPQAGAVGLLPRSVTGLPVTIWENSQSATLTGKLERLDVTGLPAMQSLLYSLLLTEAEPPRQDRGGLSFLLARIDALIELGAVEPALSLTERAAPETAPALFSRWFDLALLTGNEHRVCQEMRDRPALAPSLPALAFCRASQGQWDLAALTVGSAAALEMMPAAEESLMRLYLDPDLAEATPQMPPPATITPLSFRLAEAIGHPLPATGLPRAYAMADLRGLSGWRAEIEAAERLTRTGALAENRLLGVYTDRKPAASGAVWDRVEAVQDLDAAIRSGASDAISAALPPAWKAIRDAELEVPFARLWSAELTKAAPTGAAARLVFEIAMLSPDYETHAAALSPVGPRETFLAAVAGGDPSSASAPDATARAIQRGFSGTGAIPDSIRLALRGEKLGEAILEAMSHVSRAAEGATKDIAPALATLRAVGLEDTARRTALQLMILDRLR
;
A
#
# COMPACT_ATOMS: atom_id res chain seq x y z
N MET A 1 44.48 -36.53 -42.01
CA MET A 1 45.61 -35.73 -41.49
C MET A 1 45.29 -35.45 -40.02
N ARG A 2 45.73 -36.33 -39.11
CA ARG A 2 46.92 -36.19 -38.23
C ARG A 2 46.88 -34.93 -37.35
N THR A 3 46.62 -35.13 -36.05
CA THR A 3 47.42 -34.74 -34.84
C THR A 3 46.47 -34.72 -33.64
N SER A 4 46.47 -35.69 -32.72
CA SER A 4 47.40 -35.95 -31.59
C SER A 4 47.21 -35.05 -30.36
N SER A 5 46.63 -35.64 -29.30
CA SER A 5 47.05 -35.67 -27.88
C SER A 5 45.90 -36.30 -27.08
N ALA A 6 45.97 -37.55 -26.60
CA ALA A 6 46.66 -38.00 -25.37
C ALA A 6 46.07 -37.26 -24.13
N ILE A 7 45.61 -37.86 -23.02
CA ILE A 7 45.93 -39.05 -22.22
C ILE A 7 44.65 -39.26 -21.34
N ILE A 8 44.20 -40.46 -20.93
CA ILE A 8 44.35 -41.04 -19.56
C ILE A 8 43.31 -42.17 -19.43
N HIS A 9 43.77 -43.40 -19.19
CA HIS A 9 42.95 -44.45 -18.60
C HIS A 9 43.70 -45.16 -17.47
N ARG A 10 43.17 -44.91 -16.26
CA ARG A 10 42.87 -45.87 -15.19
C ARG A 10 44.00 -46.77 -14.69
N PHE A 11 44.43 -46.49 -13.45
CA PHE A 11 44.74 -47.56 -12.50
C PHE A 11 44.05 -47.28 -11.16
N CYS A 12 43.21 -48.25 -10.76
CA CYS A 12 42.58 -48.34 -9.45
C CYS A 12 43.64 -48.60 -8.37
N LEU A 13 43.52 -47.92 -7.23
CA LEU A 13 43.88 -48.51 -5.95
C LEU A 13 42.96 -47.95 -4.86
N ALA A 14 42.06 -48.81 -4.39
CA ALA A 14 41.27 -48.57 -3.19
C ALA A 14 42.18 -48.74 -1.97
N ALA A 15 42.32 -47.66 -1.18
CA ALA A 15 42.97 -47.70 0.12
C ALA A 15 41.94 -47.28 1.17
N THR A 16 41.40 -48.28 1.86
CA THR A 16 40.63 -48.19 3.10
C THR A 16 41.51 -47.63 4.21
N LEU A 17 41.33 -46.36 4.57
CA LEU A 17 41.95 -45.75 5.75
C LEU A 17 40.96 -45.79 6.91
N ALA A 18 41.24 -46.62 7.90
CA ALA A 18 40.55 -46.63 9.18
C ALA A 18 40.93 -45.36 9.96
N LEU A 19 39.99 -44.42 10.11
CA LEU A 19 40.13 -43.32 11.08
C LEU A 19 39.58 -43.77 12.43
N THR A 20 40.50 -44.00 13.36
CA THR A 20 40.25 -44.10 14.79
C THR A 20 39.73 -42.76 15.32
N ALA A 21 38.51 -42.75 15.87
CA ALA A 21 37.96 -41.62 16.60
C ALA A 21 38.71 -41.48 17.94
N GLY A 22 39.68 -40.56 17.99
CA GLY A 22 40.26 -40.08 19.22
C GLY A 22 39.37 -39.00 19.82
N THR A 23 38.78 -39.27 20.97
CA THR A 23 38.10 -38.27 21.81
C THR A 23 39.15 -37.32 22.41
N ALA A 24 39.27 -36.11 21.90
CA ALA A 24 39.97 -35.04 22.59
C ALA A 24 39.11 -34.57 23.78
N PRO A 25 39.66 -34.33 24.98
CA PRO A 25 38.91 -33.64 26.02
C PRO A 25 38.65 -32.20 25.55
N ALA A 26 37.39 -31.79 25.58
CA ALA A 26 37.03 -30.40 25.39
C ALA A 26 37.72 -29.56 26.47
N ARG A 27 38.51 -28.58 26.05
CA ARG A 27 39.07 -27.58 26.94
C ARG A 27 37.92 -26.63 27.28
N GLU A 28 37.51 -26.58 28.54
CA GLU A 28 36.50 -25.62 29.01
C GLU A 28 36.90 -24.19 28.61
N PRO A 29 35.95 -23.36 28.17
CA PRO A 29 36.22 -21.96 27.94
C PRO A 29 36.66 -21.35 29.27
N ILE A 30 37.80 -20.65 29.28
CA ILE A 30 38.27 -19.92 30.45
C ILE A 30 37.22 -18.83 30.76
N SER A 31 36.36 -19.12 31.73
CA SER A 31 35.51 -18.16 32.39
C SER A 31 36.40 -17.11 33.05
N ALA A 32 36.30 -15.85 32.64
CA ALA A 32 37.06 -14.74 33.23
C ALA A 32 36.53 -14.34 34.62
N ILE A 33 35.57 -15.08 35.19
CA ILE A 33 34.83 -14.70 36.39
C ILE A 33 34.55 -15.93 37.26
N ASP A 34 35.41 -16.14 38.25
CA ASP A 34 35.46 -17.31 39.17
C ASP A 34 34.28 -17.40 40.17
N TRP A 35 33.39 -16.41 40.23
CA TRP A 35 32.25 -16.44 41.16
C TRP A 35 30.95 -16.99 40.55
N LEU A 36 30.90 -17.18 39.22
CA LEU A 36 29.72 -17.72 38.51
C LEU A 36 29.63 -19.26 38.55
N ASP A 37 30.71 -19.96 38.89
CA ASP A 37 30.75 -21.43 38.93
C ASP A 37 30.40 -22.03 40.31
N ARG A 38 30.13 -21.18 41.31
CA ARG A 38 29.57 -21.65 42.59
C ARG A 38 28.08 -21.86 42.46
N GLN A 39 27.74 -23.09 42.08
CA GLN A 39 26.40 -23.64 41.91
C GLN A 39 25.61 -23.80 43.23
N ASP A 40 25.72 -22.85 44.16
CA ASP A 40 24.95 -22.79 45.42
C ASP A 40 24.25 -21.42 45.63
N GLY A 41 24.30 -20.51 44.65
CA GLY A 41 23.88 -19.12 44.84
C GLY A 41 22.43 -18.75 44.50
N LEU A 42 21.69 -19.56 43.75
CA LEU A 42 20.36 -19.15 43.22
C LEU A 42 19.24 -20.20 43.36
N ALA A 43 19.53 -21.38 43.90
CA ALA A 43 18.51 -22.41 44.15
C ALA A 43 17.71 -22.19 45.46
N GLY A 44 18.01 -21.13 46.22
CA GLY A 44 17.38 -20.83 47.52
C GLY A 44 16.25 -19.80 47.50
N LEU A 45 15.92 -19.18 46.36
CA LEU A 45 14.96 -18.06 46.30
C LEU A 45 13.53 -18.44 45.88
N GLY A 46 13.18 -19.73 45.93
CA GLY A 46 11.89 -20.24 45.46
C GLY A 46 11.13 -21.14 46.44
N ALA A 47 11.47 -21.14 47.73
CA ALA A 47 10.75 -21.94 48.73
C ALA A 47 9.99 -21.03 49.71
N GLN A 48 8.66 -21.05 49.59
CA GLN A 48 7.75 -20.47 50.56
C GLN A 48 7.77 -21.31 51.85
N PRO A 49 8.11 -20.75 53.04
CA PRO A 49 8.02 -21.49 54.28
C PRO A 49 6.62 -21.33 54.89
N ASP A 50 5.93 -22.46 55.05
CA ASP A 50 4.89 -22.60 56.08
C ASP A 50 5.55 -22.49 57.47
N GLY A 51 4.98 -21.64 58.33
CA GLY A 51 5.05 -21.82 59.79
C GLY A 51 6.25 -21.24 60.56
N ASP A 52 5.90 -20.23 61.37
CA ASP A 52 6.32 -20.00 62.76
C ASP A 52 7.66 -19.28 63.10
N THR A 53 7.45 -18.19 63.87
CA THR A 53 8.31 -17.40 64.77
C THR A 53 9.80 -17.18 64.48
N THR A 54 10.13 -15.96 64.06
CA THR A 54 11.39 -15.31 64.50
C THR A 54 11.17 -13.81 64.72
N THR A 55 11.34 -13.38 65.96
CA THR A 55 11.15 -12.00 66.43
C THR A 55 12.36 -11.15 66.08
N THR A 56 12.28 -10.33 65.03
CA THR A 56 13.22 -9.24 64.78
C THR A 56 12.78 -7.98 65.54
N PRO A 57 13.70 -7.22 66.17
CA PRO A 57 13.34 -5.97 66.85
C PRO A 57 12.84 -4.95 65.83
N ASN A 58 11.62 -4.47 66.06
CA ASN A 58 10.92 -3.50 65.24
C ASN A 58 11.55 -2.11 65.42
N ILE A 59 12.54 -1.77 64.60
CA ILE A 59 12.96 -0.37 64.42
C ILE A 59 11.94 0.26 63.48
N ALA A 60 10.95 0.93 64.05
CA ALA A 60 9.94 1.66 63.30
C ALA A 60 10.53 2.98 62.78
N GLU A 61 11.15 2.94 61.61
CA GLU A 61 11.48 4.14 60.84
C GLU A 61 10.24 4.55 60.01
N PRO A 62 9.82 5.82 60.03
CA PRO A 62 8.64 6.25 59.29
C PRO A 62 8.90 6.10 57.77
N PRO A 63 7.89 5.70 56.98
CA PRO A 63 8.04 5.56 55.53
C PRO A 63 8.38 6.91 54.90
N VAL A 64 9.51 6.96 54.19
CA VAL A 64 10.02 8.19 53.54
C VAL A 64 9.49 8.38 52.11
N ALA A 65 8.64 7.47 51.61
CA ALA A 65 8.03 7.55 50.29
C ALA A 65 6.61 6.95 50.30
N ASP A 66 5.62 7.75 49.88
CA ASP A 66 4.21 7.34 49.80
C ASP A 66 3.89 6.50 48.54
N SER A 67 4.81 6.41 47.58
CA SER A 67 4.65 5.54 46.41
C SER A 67 6.00 5.15 45.79
N VAL A 68 6.06 3.94 45.25
CA VAL A 68 7.17 3.43 44.43
C VAL A 68 6.67 3.33 42.99
N THR A 69 7.20 4.17 42.11
CA THR A 69 7.02 4.02 40.66
C THR A 69 8.07 3.05 40.17
N THR A 70 7.76 1.76 40.08
CA THR A 70 8.63 0.79 39.41
C THR A 70 8.55 1.02 37.90
N PRO A 71 9.63 1.44 37.21
CA PRO A 71 9.62 1.47 35.76
C PRO A 71 9.40 0.04 35.25
N GLN A 72 8.46 -0.15 34.33
CA GLN A 72 8.33 -1.42 33.64
C GLN A 72 9.56 -1.60 32.76
N VAL A 73 10.46 -2.47 33.20
CA VAL A 73 11.61 -2.92 32.39
C VAL A 73 11.13 -4.11 31.58
N GLU A 74 10.84 -3.87 30.31
CA GLU A 74 10.44 -4.92 29.37
C GLU A 74 11.67 -5.38 28.57
N THR A 75 12.02 -6.66 28.68
CA THR A 75 13.06 -7.30 27.89
C THR A 75 12.45 -7.92 26.64
N ARG A 76 13.00 -7.61 25.46
CA ARG A 76 12.59 -8.21 24.18
C ARG A 76 13.73 -9.06 23.61
N PRO A 77 13.45 -10.26 23.06
CA PRO A 77 14.43 -10.98 22.26
C PRO A 77 14.81 -10.13 21.04
N LEU A 78 16.10 -10.06 20.73
CA LEU A 78 16.63 -9.28 19.60
C LEU A 78 16.06 -9.78 18.25
N ASP A 79 15.68 -11.06 18.18
CA ASP A 79 15.31 -11.77 16.95
C ASP A 79 13.79 -12.00 16.77
N ALA A 80 12.93 -11.44 17.63
CA ALA A 80 11.48 -11.61 17.44
C ALA A 80 10.98 -10.73 16.27
N PRO A 81 10.38 -11.32 15.22
CA PRO A 81 9.89 -10.57 14.06
C PRO A 81 8.86 -9.53 14.51
N GLN A 82 9.13 -8.26 14.20
CA GLN A 82 8.20 -7.16 14.48
C GLN A 82 7.22 -7.05 13.31
N ALA A 83 6.00 -7.53 13.49
CA ALA A 83 4.96 -7.42 12.47
C ALA A 83 4.86 -5.97 11.96
N GLY A 84 4.93 -4.97 12.83
CA GLY A 84 4.83 -3.56 12.46
C GLY A 84 5.98 -2.98 11.64
N ALA A 85 7.13 -3.64 11.57
CA ALA A 85 8.28 -3.16 10.80
C ALA A 85 8.22 -3.57 9.32
N VAL A 86 7.29 -4.45 8.95
CA VAL A 86 7.23 -4.98 7.59
C VAL A 86 6.94 -3.90 6.55
N GLY A 87 7.55 -4.08 5.38
CA GLY A 87 7.30 -3.28 4.19
C GLY A 87 7.49 -4.13 2.92
N LEU A 88 7.06 -3.56 1.81
CA LEU A 88 7.29 -4.08 0.45
C LEU A 88 8.39 -3.30 -0.29
N LEU A 89 8.70 -2.08 0.16
CA LEU A 89 9.66 -1.20 -0.47
C LEU A 89 10.85 -0.94 0.48
N PRO A 90 12.08 -1.31 0.10
CA PRO A 90 13.26 -1.01 0.91
C PRO A 90 13.65 0.46 0.79
N ARG A 91 14.46 0.94 1.74
CA ARG A 91 15.03 2.30 1.75
C ARG A 91 15.74 2.69 0.45
N SER A 92 16.39 1.73 -0.23
CA SER A 92 17.06 2.00 -1.51
C SER A 92 16.11 2.40 -2.64
N VAL A 93 14.81 2.06 -2.50
CA VAL A 93 13.76 2.42 -3.45
C VAL A 93 13.04 3.68 -3.00
N THR A 94 12.68 3.80 -1.72
CA THR A 94 11.88 4.93 -1.23
C THR A 94 12.71 6.16 -0.89
N GLY A 95 14.00 6.00 -0.56
CA GLY A 95 14.85 7.04 0.01
C GLY A 95 14.51 7.41 1.45
N LEU A 96 13.45 6.83 2.04
CA LEU A 96 12.97 7.17 3.38
C LEU A 96 13.84 6.50 4.47
N PRO A 97 14.12 7.19 5.59
CA PRO A 97 14.84 6.57 6.70
C PRO A 97 13.97 5.52 7.39
N VAL A 98 14.61 4.46 7.89
CA VAL A 98 13.91 3.41 8.65
C VAL A 98 13.27 3.93 9.94
N THR A 99 13.77 5.06 10.46
CA THR A 99 13.30 5.71 11.69
C THR A 99 12.09 6.63 11.50
N ILE A 100 11.51 6.70 10.29
CA ILE A 100 10.49 7.69 9.90
C ILE A 100 9.27 7.75 10.83
N TRP A 101 8.91 6.62 11.46
CA TRP A 101 7.75 6.52 12.37
C TRP A 101 8.14 6.45 13.85
N GLU A 102 9.39 6.14 14.20
CA GLU A 102 9.81 5.72 15.55
C GLU A 102 9.41 6.70 16.65
N ASN A 103 9.62 8.00 16.42
CA ASN A 103 9.39 9.06 17.40
C ASN A 103 7.96 9.62 17.38
N SER A 104 7.10 9.08 16.52
CA SER A 104 5.70 9.47 16.42
C SER A 104 4.84 8.63 17.37
N GLN A 105 3.54 8.93 17.46
CA GLN A 105 2.56 8.09 18.17
C GLN A 105 1.64 7.41 17.16
N SER A 106 1.37 6.10 17.32
CA SER A 106 0.49 5.36 16.40
C SER A 106 -0.87 6.02 16.27
N ALA A 107 -1.50 6.43 17.37
CA ALA A 107 -2.80 7.11 17.34
C ALA A 107 -2.78 8.40 16.51
N THR A 108 -1.70 9.18 16.58
CA THR A 108 -1.53 10.40 15.78
C THR A 108 -1.34 10.09 14.30
N LEU A 109 -0.53 9.07 13.98
CA LEU A 109 -0.30 8.66 12.59
C LEU A 109 -1.56 8.07 11.97
N THR A 110 -2.23 7.14 12.66
CA THR A 110 -3.51 6.56 12.25
C THR A 110 -4.54 7.64 11.99
N GLY A 111 -4.75 8.56 12.94
CA GLY A 111 -5.70 9.66 12.76
C GLY A 111 -5.29 10.67 11.67
N LYS A 112 -4.00 10.74 11.29
CA LYS A 112 -3.56 11.51 10.11
C LYS A 112 -3.86 10.75 8.81
N LEU A 113 -3.64 9.44 8.75
CA LEU A 113 -3.94 8.59 7.60
C LEU A 113 -5.45 8.55 7.30
N GLU A 114 -6.28 8.34 8.32
CA GLU A 114 -7.75 8.24 8.17
C GLU A 114 -8.40 9.51 7.60
N ARG A 115 -7.84 10.68 7.90
CA ARG A 115 -8.35 11.98 7.43
C ARG A 115 -7.68 12.47 6.15
N LEU A 116 -6.66 11.78 5.67
CA LEU A 116 -5.90 12.22 4.52
C LEU A 116 -6.60 11.78 3.24
N ASP A 117 -7.25 12.73 2.56
CA ASP A 117 -7.74 12.52 1.21
C ASP A 117 -6.76 13.09 0.18
N VAL A 118 -6.14 12.18 -0.58
CA VAL A 118 -5.28 12.50 -1.73
C VAL A 118 -5.89 12.00 -3.04
N THR A 119 -7.19 11.71 -3.05
CA THR A 119 -7.92 11.36 -4.26
C THR A 119 -7.78 12.49 -5.29
N GLY A 120 -7.43 12.14 -6.52
CA GLY A 120 -7.20 13.13 -7.57
C GLY A 120 -5.86 13.87 -7.49
N LEU A 121 -4.94 13.51 -6.57
CA LEU A 121 -3.60 14.09 -6.43
C LEU A 121 -2.48 13.06 -6.70
N PRO A 122 -2.13 12.78 -7.97
CA PRO A 122 -1.24 11.66 -8.30
C PRO A 122 0.17 11.72 -7.67
N ALA A 123 0.75 12.92 -7.50
CA ALA A 123 2.02 13.08 -6.80
C ALA A 123 1.91 12.72 -5.31
N MET A 124 0.81 13.13 -4.65
CA MET A 124 0.55 12.79 -3.25
C MET A 124 0.19 11.32 -3.07
N GLN A 125 -0.55 10.72 -4.00
CA GLN A 125 -0.81 9.28 -3.99
C GLN A 125 0.48 8.47 -4.12
N SER A 126 1.38 8.85 -5.03
CA SER A 126 2.67 8.17 -5.21
C SER A 126 3.53 8.26 -3.93
N LEU A 127 3.54 9.43 -3.27
CA LEU A 127 4.17 9.61 -1.97
C LEU A 127 3.49 8.76 -0.88
N LEU A 128 2.16 8.73 -0.85
CA LEU A 128 1.40 7.94 0.11
C LEU A 128 1.73 6.46 -0.02
N TYR A 129 1.76 5.89 -1.21
CA TYR A 129 2.19 4.50 -1.41
C TYR A 129 3.61 4.25 -0.91
N SER A 130 4.53 5.19 -1.16
CA SER A 130 5.91 5.08 -0.66
C SER A 130 5.93 5.03 0.87
N LEU A 131 5.13 5.86 1.55
CA LEU A 131 4.99 5.84 3.02
C LEU A 131 4.29 4.58 3.54
N LEU A 132 3.22 4.13 2.87
CA LEU A 132 2.42 2.98 3.28
C LEU A 132 3.14 1.65 3.05
N LEU A 133 4.07 1.58 2.10
CA LEU A 133 4.75 0.34 1.71
C LEU A 133 6.23 0.29 2.13
N THR A 134 6.81 1.38 2.65
CA THR A 134 8.20 1.38 3.10
C THR A 134 8.42 0.39 4.26
N GLU A 135 9.55 -0.29 4.23
CA GLU A 135 10.08 -1.01 5.39
C GLU A 135 10.67 0.02 6.36
N ALA A 136 10.14 0.08 7.59
CA ALA A 136 10.48 1.08 8.59
C ALA A 136 10.06 0.61 9.99
N GLU A 137 10.83 1.02 11.01
CA GLU A 137 10.51 0.72 12.40
C GLU A 137 9.21 1.44 12.82
N PRO A 138 8.29 0.75 13.51
CA PRO A 138 7.04 1.36 13.96
C PRO A 138 7.27 2.36 15.11
N PRO A 139 6.25 3.16 15.47
CA PRO A 139 6.29 3.97 16.68
C PRO A 139 6.73 3.17 17.91
N ARG A 140 7.72 3.66 18.68
CA ARG A 140 8.31 2.91 19.81
C ARG A 140 7.31 2.53 20.90
N GLN A 141 6.22 3.28 21.02
CA GLN A 141 5.17 3.04 22.01
C GLN A 141 4.14 1.99 21.58
N ASP A 142 4.17 1.55 20.31
CA ASP A 142 3.26 0.56 19.76
C ASP A 142 3.87 -0.84 19.89
N ARG A 143 3.42 -1.61 20.88
CA ARG A 143 3.93 -2.98 21.12
C ARG A 143 3.79 -3.82 19.84
N GLY A 144 4.92 -4.14 19.21
CA GLY A 144 4.97 -4.90 17.96
C GLY A 144 4.51 -4.13 16.72
N GLY A 145 4.14 -2.84 16.85
CA GLY A 145 3.73 -1.96 15.75
C GLY A 145 2.44 -2.36 15.03
N LEU A 146 1.64 -3.24 15.63
CA LEU A 146 0.46 -3.83 14.99
C LEU A 146 -0.61 -2.77 14.67
N SER A 147 -0.84 -1.82 15.58
CA SER A 147 -1.90 -0.82 15.40
C SER A 147 -1.63 0.09 14.20
N PHE A 148 -0.37 0.53 14.04
CA PHE A 148 0.02 1.35 12.91
C PHE A 148 0.11 0.55 11.60
N LEU A 149 0.52 -0.71 11.64
CA LEU A 149 0.47 -1.59 10.47
C LEU A 149 -0.95 -1.76 9.94
N LEU A 150 -1.93 -1.99 10.82
CA LEU A 150 -3.34 -2.11 10.43
C LEU A 150 -3.83 -0.81 9.77
N ALA A 151 -3.47 0.35 10.32
CA ALA A 151 -3.79 1.64 9.71
C ALA A 151 -3.18 1.80 8.30
N ARG A 152 -1.97 1.28 8.08
CA ARG A 152 -1.34 1.28 6.74
C ARG A 152 -2.07 0.35 5.77
N ILE A 153 -2.44 -0.85 6.21
CA ILE A 153 -3.21 -1.82 5.42
C ILE A 153 -4.59 -1.25 5.06
N ASP A 154 -5.28 -0.64 6.02
CA ASP A 154 -6.61 -0.05 5.82
C ASP A 154 -6.53 1.14 4.85
N ALA A 155 -5.49 1.97 4.93
CA ALA A 155 -5.25 3.03 3.94
C ALA A 155 -5.01 2.47 2.52
N LEU A 156 -4.30 1.35 2.37
CA LEU A 156 -4.13 0.68 1.07
C LEU A 156 -5.46 0.12 0.53
N ILE A 157 -6.29 -0.46 1.41
CA ILE A 157 -7.63 -0.95 1.07
C ILE A 157 -8.51 0.20 0.55
N GLU A 158 -8.51 1.35 1.24
CA GLU A 158 -9.25 2.54 0.82
C GLU A 158 -8.79 3.06 -0.54
N LEU A 159 -7.48 3.01 -0.82
CA LEU A 159 -6.92 3.33 -2.14
C LEU A 159 -7.25 2.30 -3.22
N GLY A 160 -7.85 1.16 -2.87
CA GLY A 160 -8.13 0.05 -3.79
C GLY A 160 -6.91 -0.83 -4.09
N ALA A 161 -5.80 -0.63 -3.39
CA ALA A 161 -4.55 -1.36 -3.56
C ALA A 161 -4.60 -2.71 -2.83
N VAL A 162 -5.56 -3.55 -3.23
CA VAL A 162 -5.85 -4.85 -2.60
C VAL A 162 -4.64 -5.79 -2.68
N GLU A 163 -3.96 -5.88 -3.82
CA GLU A 163 -2.79 -6.75 -3.98
C GLU A 163 -1.57 -6.31 -3.13
N PRO A 164 -1.18 -5.02 -3.10
CA PRO A 164 -0.18 -4.54 -2.14
C PRO A 164 -0.59 -4.74 -0.68
N ALA A 165 -1.85 -4.49 -0.32
CA ALA A 165 -2.35 -4.71 1.03
C ALA A 165 -2.26 -6.19 1.43
N LEU A 166 -2.64 -7.10 0.51
CA LEU A 166 -2.55 -8.55 0.70
C LEU A 166 -1.10 -8.97 0.93
N SER A 167 -0.20 -8.52 0.06
CA SER A 167 1.24 -8.85 0.15
C SER A 167 1.88 -8.33 1.44
N LEU A 168 1.52 -7.13 1.88
CA LEU A 168 1.99 -6.55 3.14
C LEU A 168 1.46 -7.35 4.34
N THR A 169 0.18 -7.73 4.30
CA THR A 169 -0.48 -8.52 5.34
C THR A 169 0.15 -9.91 5.45
N GLU A 170 0.40 -10.60 4.34
CA GLU A 170 1.05 -11.92 4.33
C GLU A 170 2.48 -11.90 4.88
N ARG A 171 3.24 -10.82 4.59
CA ARG A 171 4.58 -10.63 5.18
C ARG A 171 4.54 -10.37 6.69
N ALA A 172 3.43 -9.86 7.20
CA ALA A 172 3.22 -9.61 8.62
C ALA A 172 2.88 -10.87 9.45
N ALA A 173 2.89 -12.07 8.84
CA ALA A 173 2.48 -13.32 9.47
C ALA A 173 1.05 -13.21 10.06
N PRO A 174 0.01 -13.13 9.20
CA PRO A 174 -1.35 -12.77 9.61
C PRO A 174 -1.97 -13.74 10.63
N GLU A 175 -1.49 -14.97 10.71
CA GLU A 175 -1.87 -15.98 11.69
C GLU A 175 -1.48 -15.63 13.14
N THR A 176 -0.64 -14.61 13.34
CA THR A 176 -0.15 -14.20 14.67
C THR A 176 -1.10 -13.26 15.41
N ALA A 177 -2.04 -12.62 14.69
CA ALA A 177 -2.98 -11.66 15.27
C ALA A 177 -4.36 -11.73 14.59
N PRO A 178 -5.47 -11.89 15.34
CA PRO A 178 -6.81 -11.98 14.76
C PRO A 178 -7.19 -10.80 13.85
N ALA A 179 -6.76 -9.59 14.19
CA ALA A 179 -7.01 -8.40 13.37
C ALA A 179 -6.32 -8.46 11.99
N LEU A 180 -5.08 -8.97 11.93
CA LEU A 180 -4.39 -9.20 10.65
C LEU A 180 -5.05 -10.33 9.87
N PHE A 181 -5.42 -11.42 10.54
CA PHE A 181 -6.10 -12.54 9.90
C PHE A 181 -7.43 -12.11 9.27
N SER A 182 -8.19 -11.24 9.94
CA SER A 182 -9.43 -10.67 9.38
C SER A 182 -9.16 -9.90 8.08
N ARG A 183 -8.14 -9.04 8.04
CA ARG A 183 -7.77 -8.31 6.81
C ARG A 183 -7.28 -9.25 5.73
N TRP A 184 -6.48 -10.26 6.09
CA TRP A 184 -6.02 -11.26 5.14
C TRP A 184 -7.19 -11.99 4.48
N PHE A 185 -8.18 -12.41 5.27
CA PHE A 185 -9.40 -13.04 4.77
C PHE A 185 -10.17 -12.14 3.80
N ASP A 186 -10.47 -10.91 4.21
CA ASP A 186 -11.19 -9.95 3.37
C ASP A 186 -10.47 -9.67 2.04
N LEU A 187 -9.17 -9.42 2.09
CA LEU A 187 -8.33 -9.17 0.91
C LEU A 187 -8.24 -10.39 -0.02
N ALA A 188 -8.16 -11.59 0.55
CA ALA A 188 -8.13 -12.83 -0.22
C ALA A 188 -9.45 -13.07 -0.97
N LEU A 189 -10.60 -12.75 -0.36
CA LEU A 189 -11.90 -12.85 -1.04
C LEU A 189 -12.02 -11.88 -2.22
N LEU A 190 -11.57 -10.64 -2.05
CA LEU A 190 -11.61 -9.61 -3.10
C LEU A 190 -10.69 -9.94 -4.30
N THR A 191 -9.60 -10.66 -4.05
CA THR A 191 -8.69 -11.13 -5.11
C THR A 191 -9.09 -12.49 -5.69
N GLY A 192 -10.03 -13.22 -5.08
CA GLY A 192 -10.36 -14.59 -5.45
C GLY A 192 -9.27 -15.62 -5.09
N ASN A 193 -8.42 -15.28 -4.13
CA ASN A 193 -7.29 -16.09 -3.66
C ASN A 193 -7.55 -16.66 -2.25
N GLU A 194 -8.80 -16.95 -1.91
CA GLU A 194 -9.22 -17.41 -0.58
C GLU A 194 -8.68 -18.78 -0.15
N HIS A 195 -8.11 -19.56 -1.08
CA HIS A 195 -7.70 -20.94 -0.82
C HIS A 195 -6.73 -21.06 0.37
N ARG A 196 -5.69 -20.22 0.42
CA ARG A 196 -4.65 -20.26 1.46
C ARG A 196 -5.18 -19.85 2.82
N VAL A 197 -5.94 -18.74 2.90
CA VAL A 197 -6.52 -18.30 4.17
C VAL A 197 -7.54 -19.31 4.70
N CYS A 198 -8.30 -19.97 3.82
CA CYS A 198 -9.24 -21.01 4.23
C CYS A 198 -8.57 -22.30 4.69
N GLN A 199 -7.38 -22.64 4.16
CA GLN A 199 -6.57 -23.74 4.70
C GLN A 199 -6.07 -23.42 6.11
N GLU A 200 -5.51 -22.23 6.33
CA GLU A 200 -5.07 -21.81 7.67
C GLU A 200 -6.24 -21.77 8.67
N MET A 201 -7.41 -21.28 8.24
CA MET A 201 -8.61 -21.24 9.08
C MET A 201 -9.14 -22.64 9.41
N ARG A 202 -9.01 -23.62 8.51
CA ARG A 202 -9.36 -25.02 8.78
C ARG A 202 -8.47 -25.61 9.86
N ASP A 203 -7.16 -25.37 9.76
CA ASP A 203 -6.17 -25.93 10.68
C ASP A 203 -6.18 -25.20 12.04
N ARG A 204 -6.59 -23.91 12.04
CA ARG A 204 -6.72 -23.07 13.24
C ARG A 204 -8.07 -22.32 13.27
N PRO A 205 -9.19 -23.01 13.58
CA PRO A 205 -10.53 -22.41 13.55
C PRO A 205 -10.71 -21.20 14.48
N ALA A 206 -9.90 -21.08 15.53
CA ALA A 206 -9.92 -19.95 16.46
C ALA A 206 -9.50 -18.61 15.82
N LEU A 207 -8.88 -18.63 14.64
CA LEU A 207 -8.54 -17.41 13.88
C LEU A 207 -9.70 -16.87 13.06
N ALA A 208 -10.80 -17.62 12.93
CA ALA A 208 -11.93 -17.20 12.10
C ALA A 208 -12.51 -15.85 12.60
N PRO A 209 -12.67 -14.85 11.72
CA PRO A 209 -13.22 -13.55 12.11
C PRO A 209 -14.71 -13.63 12.46
N SER A 210 -15.41 -14.65 11.96
CA SER A 210 -16.82 -14.91 12.24
C SER A 210 -17.19 -16.38 11.98
N LEU A 211 -18.33 -16.84 12.51
CA LEU A 211 -18.88 -18.17 12.20
C LEU A 211 -19.25 -18.33 10.71
N PRO A 212 -19.87 -17.34 10.04
CA PRO A 212 -20.02 -17.35 8.57
C PRO A 212 -18.71 -17.54 7.81
N ALA A 213 -17.63 -16.84 8.19
CA ALA A 213 -16.33 -16.98 7.53
C ALA A 213 -15.76 -18.41 7.69
N LEU A 214 -15.88 -18.99 8.89
CA LEU A 214 -15.48 -20.37 9.16
C LEU A 214 -16.28 -21.37 8.32
N ALA A 215 -17.61 -21.18 8.24
CA ALA A 215 -18.48 -22.03 7.44
C ALA A 215 -18.16 -21.92 5.94
N PHE A 216 -17.96 -20.71 5.42
CA PHE A 216 -17.54 -20.47 4.05
C PHE A 216 -16.23 -21.21 3.73
N CYS A 217 -15.21 -21.05 4.58
CA CYS A 217 -13.94 -21.74 4.37
C CYS A 217 -14.07 -23.27 4.43
N ARG A 218 -14.87 -23.81 5.37
CA ARG A 218 -15.15 -25.25 5.43
C ARG A 218 -15.79 -25.77 4.15
N ALA A 219 -16.83 -25.10 3.66
CA ALA A 219 -17.51 -25.45 2.42
C ALA A 219 -16.58 -25.35 1.20
N SER A 220 -15.79 -24.28 1.08
CA SER A 220 -14.79 -24.11 0.00
C SER A 220 -13.73 -25.23 -0.03
N GLN A 221 -13.51 -25.91 1.10
CA GLN A 221 -12.57 -27.03 1.26
C GLN A 221 -13.30 -28.40 1.25
N GLY A 222 -14.58 -28.44 0.87
CA GLY A 222 -15.38 -29.66 0.73
C GLY A 222 -16.02 -30.19 2.02
N GLN A 223 -15.90 -29.49 3.15
CA GLN A 223 -16.51 -29.88 4.43
C GLN A 223 -17.95 -29.34 4.56
N TRP A 224 -18.81 -29.68 3.60
CA TRP A 224 -20.18 -29.16 3.49
C TRP A 224 -21.05 -29.44 4.72
N ASP A 225 -21.04 -30.68 5.23
CA ASP A 225 -21.82 -31.05 6.42
C ASP A 225 -21.41 -30.24 7.65
N LEU A 226 -20.10 -30.01 7.80
CA LEU A 226 -19.57 -29.23 8.92
C LEU A 226 -19.88 -27.75 8.76
N ALA A 227 -19.87 -27.22 7.53
CA ALA A 227 -20.29 -25.86 7.25
C ALA A 227 -21.78 -25.67 7.57
N ALA A 228 -22.65 -26.60 7.14
CA ALA A 228 -24.08 -26.59 7.44
C ALA A 228 -24.36 -26.66 8.94
N LEU A 229 -23.65 -27.53 9.68
CA LEU A 229 -23.75 -27.59 11.14
C LEU A 229 -23.32 -26.27 11.80
N THR A 230 -22.28 -25.63 11.29
CA THR A 230 -21.77 -24.34 11.80
C THR A 230 -22.81 -23.24 11.61
N VAL A 231 -23.38 -23.13 10.41
CA VAL A 231 -24.41 -22.13 10.10
C VAL A 231 -25.68 -22.41 10.90
N GLY A 232 -26.15 -23.66 10.95
CA GLY A 232 -27.35 -24.03 11.71
C GLY A 232 -27.21 -23.75 13.22
N SER A 233 -26.03 -24.02 13.80
CA SER A 233 -25.76 -23.72 15.21
C SER A 233 -25.72 -22.21 15.47
N ALA A 234 -25.06 -21.46 14.60
CA ALA A 234 -24.98 -20.01 14.72
C ALA A 234 -26.35 -19.33 14.54
N ALA A 235 -27.16 -19.81 13.61
CA ALA A 235 -28.54 -19.35 13.39
C ALA A 235 -29.43 -19.61 14.62
N ALA A 236 -29.37 -20.82 15.19
CA ALA A 236 -30.14 -21.18 16.38
C ALA A 236 -29.78 -20.36 17.63
N LEU A 237 -28.55 -19.83 17.67
CA LEU A 237 -28.04 -18.97 18.74
C LEU A 237 -28.13 -17.48 18.40
N GLU A 238 -28.74 -17.10 17.27
CA GLU A 238 -28.85 -15.71 16.79
C GLU A 238 -27.49 -14.99 16.68
N MET A 239 -26.43 -15.74 16.35
CA MET A 239 -25.05 -15.24 16.28
C MET A 239 -24.66 -14.65 14.91
N MET A 240 -25.62 -14.46 14.01
CA MET A 240 -25.39 -13.84 12.70
C MET A 240 -26.61 -13.02 12.24
N PRO A 241 -26.39 -11.93 11.47
CA PRO A 241 -27.48 -11.18 10.87
C PRO A 241 -28.31 -12.02 9.89
N ALA A 242 -29.63 -11.84 9.87
CA ALA A 242 -30.55 -12.63 9.03
C ALA A 242 -30.24 -12.59 7.53
N ALA A 243 -29.74 -11.46 7.02
CA ALA A 243 -29.33 -11.34 5.62
C ALA A 243 -28.10 -12.21 5.30
N GLU A 244 -27.13 -12.27 6.22
CA GLU A 244 -25.93 -13.10 6.06
C GLU A 244 -26.27 -14.58 6.25
N GLU A 245 -27.15 -14.90 7.19
CA GLU A 245 -27.68 -16.26 7.34
C GLU A 245 -28.36 -16.76 6.06
N SER A 246 -29.17 -15.92 5.42
CA SER A 246 -29.86 -16.26 4.18
C SER A 246 -28.85 -16.57 3.07
N LEU A 247 -27.85 -15.71 2.87
CA LEU A 247 -26.79 -15.93 1.90
C LEU A 247 -26.02 -17.24 2.17
N MET A 248 -25.69 -17.52 3.43
CA MET A 248 -25.02 -18.76 3.82
C MET A 248 -25.88 -19.99 3.55
N ARG A 249 -27.19 -19.96 3.83
CA ARG A 249 -28.10 -21.06 3.52
C ARG A 249 -28.17 -21.33 2.03
N LEU A 250 -28.29 -20.28 1.20
CA LEU A 250 -28.29 -20.42 -0.26
C LEU A 250 -26.96 -20.94 -0.79
N TYR A 251 -25.84 -20.51 -0.21
CA TYR A 251 -24.52 -21.00 -0.59
C TYR A 251 -24.30 -22.48 -0.27
N LEU A 252 -24.91 -22.98 0.81
CA LEU A 252 -24.77 -24.38 1.24
C LEU A 252 -25.79 -25.33 0.62
N ASP A 253 -26.85 -24.81 0.00
CA ASP A 253 -27.92 -25.57 -0.64
C ASP A 253 -28.19 -25.01 -2.06
N PRO A 254 -27.51 -25.56 -3.09
CA PRO A 254 -27.65 -25.12 -4.47
C PRO A 254 -29.08 -25.26 -5.01
N ASP A 255 -29.81 -26.31 -4.63
CA ASP A 255 -31.19 -26.52 -5.07
C ASP A 255 -32.10 -25.42 -4.50
N LEU A 256 -31.87 -25.04 -3.25
CA LEU A 256 -32.54 -23.89 -2.65
C LEU A 256 -32.16 -22.57 -3.33
N ALA A 257 -30.89 -22.39 -3.71
CA ALA A 257 -30.43 -21.21 -4.42
C ALA A 257 -31.13 -21.03 -5.77
N GLU A 258 -31.26 -22.09 -6.56
CA GLU A 258 -31.97 -22.07 -7.85
C GLU A 258 -33.48 -21.79 -7.68
N ALA A 259 -34.08 -22.32 -6.61
CA ALA A 259 -35.51 -22.12 -6.32
C ALA A 259 -35.84 -20.75 -5.70
N THR A 260 -34.84 -20.05 -5.14
CA THR A 260 -35.05 -18.81 -4.40
C THR A 260 -34.95 -17.59 -5.33
N PRO A 261 -35.99 -16.73 -5.41
CA PRO A 261 -35.90 -15.48 -6.16
C PRO A 261 -34.76 -14.60 -5.64
N GLN A 262 -34.21 -13.76 -6.53
CA GLN A 262 -33.14 -12.83 -6.17
C GLN A 262 -33.53 -11.99 -4.95
N MET A 263 -32.74 -12.11 -3.88
CA MET A 263 -32.93 -11.36 -2.64
C MET A 263 -32.34 -9.94 -2.77
N PRO A 264 -32.90 -8.95 -2.06
CA PRO A 264 -32.23 -7.67 -1.95
C PRO A 264 -30.85 -7.86 -1.28
N PRO A 265 -29.81 -7.13 -1.73
CA PRO A 265 -28.51 -7.20 -1.09
C PRO A 265 -28.56 -6.75 0.38
N PRO A 266 -27.62 -7.21 1.23
CA PRO A 266 -27.55 -6.74 2.61
C PRO A 266 -27.26 -5.23 2.66
N ALA A 267 -27.70 -4.57 3.75
CA ALA A 267 -27.51 -3.13 3.93
C ALA A 267 -26.02 -2.71 3.97
N THR A 268 -25.16 -3.61 4.41
CA THR A 268 -23.70 -3.43 4.38
C THR A 268 -23.10 -4.60 3.62
N ILE A 269 -22.44 -4.30 2.51
CA ILE A 269 -21.72 -5.32 1.73
C ILE A 269 -20.35 -5.53 2.37
N THR A 270 -20.15 -6.72 2.92
CA THR A 270 -18.84 -7.23 3.35
C THR A 270 -18.19 -8.04 2.20
N PRO A 271 -16.85 -8.22 2.19
CA PRO A 271 -16.18 -9.04 1.18
C PRO A 271 -16.73 -10.47 1.13
N LEU A 272 -17.08 -11.03 2.29
CA LEU A 272 -17.74 -12.34 2.39
C LEU A 272 -19.11 -12.34 1.73
N SER A 273 -19.98 -11.38 2.07
CA SER A 273 -21.31 -11.30 1.45
C SER A 273 -21.25 -11.08 -0.07
N PHE A 274 -20.26 -10.31 -0.54
CA PHE A 274 -20.02 -10.09 -1.96
C PHE A 274 -19.58 -11.37 -2.68
N ARG A 275 -18.64 -12.12 -2.09
CA ARG A 275 -18.17 -13.40 -2.63
C ARG A 275 -19.26 -14.48 -2.59
N LEU A 276 -20.09 -14.51 -1.54
CA LEU A 276 -21.23 -15.41 -1.44
C LEU A 276 -22.27 -15.12 -2.52
N ALA A 277 -22.61 -13.85 -2.74
CA ALA A 277 -23.56 -13.43 -3.78
C ALA A 277 -23.09 -13.85 -5.18
N GLU A 278 -21.80 -13.69 -5.47
CA GLU A 278 -21.19 -14.20 -6.71
C GLU A 278 -21.26 -15.73 -6.82
N ALA A 279 -20.95 -16.45 -5.73
CA ALA A 279 -20.95 -17.91 -5.70
C ALA A 279 -22.35 -18.53 -5.91
N ILE A 280 -23.41 -17.86 -5.47
CA ILE A 280 -24.80 -18.30 -5.67
C ILE A 280 -25.40 -17.81 -7.00
N GLY A 281 -24.59 -17.22 -7.89
CA GLY A 281 -25.04 -16.78 -9.22
C GLY A 281 -25.75 -15.41 -9.25
N HIS A 282 -25.68 -14.63 -8.17
CA HIS A 282 -26.25 -13.29 -8.05
C HIS A 282 -25.16 -12.23 -7.81
N PRO A 283 -24.19 -12.05 -8.74
CA PRO A 283 -23.07 -11.14 -8.53
C PRO A 283 -23.55 -9.70 -8.32
N LEU A 284 -22.94 -9.02 -7.35
CA LEU A 284 -23.21 -7.63 -7.05
C LEU A 284 -22.30 -6.72 -7.90
N PRO A 285 -22.80 -5.60 -8.43
CA PRO A 285 -21.94 -4.64 -9.11
C PRO A 285 -20.97 -3.99 -8.12
N ALA A 286 -19.68 -3.90 -8.46
CA ALA A 286 -18.71 -3.18 -7.63
C ALA A 286 -18.87 -1.65 -7.71
N THR A 287 -19.60 -1.16 -8.72
CA THR A 287 -19.91 0.26 -8.89
C THR A 287 -20.71 0.78 -7.69
N GLY A 288 -20.19 1.80 -7.02
CA GLY A 288 -20.80 2.39 -5.81
C GLY A 288 -20.37 1.74 -4.49
N LEU A 289 -19.70 0.58 -4.52
CA LEU A 289 -19.05 -0.02 -3.34
C LEU A 289 -17.69 0.61 -3.06
N PRO A 290 -17.07 0.42 -1.89
CA PRO A 290 -15.69 0.86 -1.61
C PRO A 290 -14.69 0.45 -2.69
N ARG A 291 -13.59 1.20 -2.82
CA ARG A 291 -12.67 1.08 -3.97
C ARG A 291 -12.05 -0.31 -4.12
N ALA A 292 -11.79 -0.98 -3.00
CA ALA A 292 -11.26 -2.33 -2.97
C ALA A 292 -12.10 -3.36 -3.76
N TYR A 293 -13.43 -3.18 -3.85
CA TYR A 293 -14.30 -4.10 -4.59
C TYR A 293 -14.08 -4.05 -6.10
N ALA A 294 -13.53 -2.96 -6.65
CA ALA A 294 -13.21 -2.88 -8.07
C ALA A 294 -12.17 -3.94 -8.49
N MET A 295 -11.36 -4.45 -7.56
CA MET A 295 -10.42 -5.53 -7.85
C MET A 295 -11.14 -6.81 -8.32
N ALA A 296 -12.35 -7.08 -7.81
CA ALA A 296 -13.09 -8.29 -8.16
C ALA A 296 -13.51 -8.33 -9.64
N ASP A 297 -13.79 -7.16 -10.24
CA ASP A 297 -14.15 -7.02 -11.66
C ASP A 297 -12.97 -7.27 -12.61
N LEU A 298 -11.73 -7.22 -12.11
CA LEU A 298 -10.52 -7.50 -12.90
C LEU A 298 -10.18 -9.00 -13.00
N ARG A 299 -11.00 -9.88 -12.42
CA ARG A 299 -10.79 -11.35 -12.45
C ARG A 299 -11.30 -12.01 -13.73
N GLY A 300 -11.81 -11.25 -14.69
CA GLY A 300 -12.34 -11.76 -15.96
C GLY A 300 -13.71 -12.45 -15.84
N LEU A 301 -14.40 -12.30 -14.70
CA LEU A 301 -15.76 -12.81 -14.48
C LEU A 301 -16.83 -11.77 -14.88
N SER A 302 -16.46 -10.50 -14.84
CA SER A 302 -17.35 -9.38 -15.14
C SER A 302 -17.35 -9.04 -16.64
N GLY A 303 -18.42 -8.39 -17.10
CA GLY A 303 -18.47 -7.86 -18.46
C GLY A 303 -17.39 -6.79 -18.69
N TRP A 304 -16.90 -6.68 -19.93
CA TRP A 304 -15.77 -5.80 -20.28
C TRP A 304 -15.96 -4.33 -19.85
N ARG A 305 -17.20 -3.82 -19.89
CA ARG A 305 -17.49 -2.46 -19.42
C ARG A 305 -17.17 -2.30 -17.93
N ALA A 306 -17.55 -3.25 -17.09
CA ALA A 306 -17.26 -3.22 -15.66
C ALA A 306 -15.75 -3.36 -15.41
N GLU A 307 -15.07 -4.21 -16.18
CA GLU A 307 -13.61 -4.34 -16.14
C GLU A 307 -12.89 -3.02 -16.47
N ILE A 308 -13.35 -2.30 -17.51
CA ILE A 308 -12.83 -0.97 -17.86
C ILE A 308 -13.09 0.04 -16.72
N GLU A 309 -14.33 0.15 -16.25
CA GLU A 309 -14.70 1.09 -15.18
C GLU A 309 -13.89 0.82 -13.89
N ALA A 310 -13.66 -0.45 -13.55
CA ALA A 310 -12.82 -0.87 -12.45
C ALA A 310 -11.34 -0.53 -12.67
N ALA A 311 -10.79 -0.82 -13.85
CA ALA A 311 -9.41 -0.53 -14.19
C ALA A 311 -9.11 0.97 -14.12
N GLU A 312 -10.00 1.80 -14.68
CA GLU A 312 -9.90 3.26 -14.59
C GLU A 312 -9.97 3.73 -13.14
N ARG A 313 -10.92 3.20 -12.36
CA ARG A 313 -11.12 3.55 -10.96
C ARG A 313 -9.90 3.24 -10.08
N LEU A 314 -9.23 2.13 -10.31
CA LEU A 314 -8.02 1.73 -9.60
C LEU A 314 -6.78 2.48 -10.10
N THR A 315 -6.71 2.79 -11.40
CA THR A 315 -5.59 3.55 -11.97
C THR A 315 -5.59 5.01 -11.50
N ARG A 316 -6.77 5.63 -11.32
CA ARG A 316 -6.91 6.99 -10.76
C ARG A 316 -6.31 7.16 -9.37
N THR A 317 -6.17 6.07 -8.62
CA THR A 317 -5.55 6.06 -7.29
C THR A 317 -4.19 5.38 -7.27
N GLY A 318 -3.62 5.06 -8.43
CA GLY A 318 -2.35 4.34 -8.54
C GLY A 318 -2.38 2.89 -8.03
N ALA A 319 -3.56 2.33 -7.76
CA ALA A 319 -3.72 0.94 -7.32
C ALA A 319 -3.54 -0.07 -8.47
N LEU A 320 -3.76 0.37 -9.71
CA LEU A 320 -3.50 -0.42 -10.92
C LEU A 320 -2.44 0.27 -11.78
N ALA A 321 -1.48 -0.51 -12.28
CA ALA A 321 -0.44 -0.02 -13.17
C ALA A 321 -1.01 0.41 -14.53
N GLU A 322 -0.41 1.43 -15.13
CA GLU A 322 -0.91 2.06 -16.36
C GLU A 322 -0.90 1.09 -17.55
N ASN A 323 0.11 0.22 -17.61
CA ASN A 323 0.21 -0.82 -18.65
C ASN A 323 -0.92 -1.86 -18.54
N ARG A 324 -1.43 -2.13 -17.32
CA ARG A 324 -2.57 -3.03 -17.12
C ARG A 324 -3.85 -2.38 -17.63
N LEU A 325 -4.05 -1.08 -17.35
CA LEU A 325 -5.16 -0.32 -17.92
C LEU A 325 -5.11 -0.31 -19.45
N LEU A 326 -3.94 -0.05 -20.04
CA LEU A 326 -3.76 -0.10 -21.49
C LEU A 326 -4.11 -1.48 -22.07
N GLY A 327 -3.72 -2.55 -21.38
CA GLY A 327 -4.12 -3.92 -21.74
C GLY A 327 -5.63 -4.10 -21.77
N VAL A 328 -6.35 -3.63 -20.74
CA VAL A 328 -7.83 -3.68 -20.68
C VAL A 328 -8.47 -2.89 -21.82
N TYR A 329 -7.96 -1.69 -22.13
CA TYR A 329 -8.46 -0.88 -23.24
C TYR A 329 -8.20 -1.50 -24.61
N THR A 330 -7.15 -2.27 -24.79
CA THR A 330 -6.74 -2.82 -26.10
C THR A 330 -7.13 -4.28 -26.31
N ASP A 331 -7.76 -4.93 -25.32
CA ASP A 331 -8.16 -6.34 -25.39
C ASP A 331 -9.16 -6.62 -26.53
N ARG A 332 -10.06 -5.67 -26.81
CA ARG A 332 -11.17 -5.85 -27.75
C ARG A 332 -11.47 -4.56 -28.52
N LYS A 333 -12.20 -4.68 -29.63
CA LYS A 333 -12.77 -3.51 -30.31
C LYS A 333 -13.96 -2.97 -29.52
N PRO A 334 -14.20 -1.64 -29.49
CA PRO A 334 -15.36 -1.04 -28.85
C PRO A 334 -16.66 -1.75 -29.23
N ALA A 335 -17.45 -2.14 -28.23
CA ALA A 335 -18.65 -2.95 -28.44
C ALA A 335 -19.87 -2.12 -28.89
N ALA A 336 -19.85 -0.82 -28.63
CA ALA A 336 -20.90 0.14 -28.97
C ALA A 336 -20.31 1.55 -29.07
N SER A 337 -21.15 2.57 -29.29
CA SER A 337 -20.77 3.99 -29.16
C SER A 337 -21.22 4.55 -27.81
N GLY A 338 -20.58 5.63 -27.37
CA GLY A 338 -20.96 6.41 -26.18
C GLY A 338 -20.07 6.18 -24.96
N ALA A 339 -19.79 7.28 -24.24
CA ALA A 339 -19.17 7.32 -22.91
C ALA A 339 -17.83 6.56 -22.82
N VAL A 340 -17.83 5.36 -22.21
CA VAL A 340 -16.64 4.52 -22.04
C VAL A 340 -16.07 4.09 -23.39
N TRP A 341 -16.94 3.78 -24.36
CA TRP A 341 -16.51 3.25 -25.65
C TRP A 341 -15.81 4.28 -26.51
N ASP A 342 -16.28 5.53 -26.52
CA ASP A 342 -15.65 6.62 -27.27
C ASP A 342 -14.24 6.90 -26.74
N ARG A 343 -14.03 6.74 -25.42
CA ARG A 343 -12.70 6.84 -24.81
C ARG A 343 -11.79 5.68 -25.20
N VAL A 344 -12.30 4.45 -25.17
CA VAL A 344 -11.56 3.26 -25.62
C VAL A 344 -11.13 3.44 -27.08
N GLU A 345 -12.05 3.86 -27.96
CA GLU A 345 -11.76 4.12 -29.37
C GLU A 345 -10.67 5.18 -29.54
N ALA A 346 -10.80 6.34 -28.89
CA ALA A 346 -9.81 7.42 -28.98
C ALA A 346 -8.42 6.99 -28.48
N VAL A 347 -8.37 6.16 -27.44
CA VAL A 347 -7.12 5.59 -26.93
C VAL A 347 -6.51 4.59 -27.91
N GLN A 348 -7.31 3.69 -28.51
CA GLN A 348 -6.84 2.73 -29.50
C GLN A 348 -6.32 3.40 -30.77
N ASP A 349 -7.00 4.47 -31.22
CA ASP A 349 -6.57 5.27 -32.37
C ASP A 349 -5.22 5.95 -32.13
N LEU A 350 -5.03 6.51 -30.92
CA LEU A 350 -3.75 7.10 -30.54
C LEU A 350 -2.65 6.05 -30.45
N ASP A 351 -2.91 4.90 -29.83
CA ASP A 351 -1.96 3.79 -29.71
C ASP A 351 -1.53 3.27 -31.09
N ALA A 352 -2.47 3.15 -32.04
CA ALA A 352 -2.16 2.83 -33.44
C ALA A 352 -1.33 3.93 -34.12
N ALA A 353 -1.66 5.20 -33.91
CA ALA A 353 -0.92 6.33 -34.46
C ALA A 353 0.53 6.37 -33.94
N ILE A 354 0.73 6.18 -32.63
CA ILE A 354 2.06 6.12 -32.01
C ILE A 354 2.87 4.96 -32.60
N ARG A 355 2.29 3.75 -32.72
CA ARG A 355 2.96 2.60 -33.35
C ARG A 355 3.37 2.85 -34.80
N SER A 356 2.59 3.64 -35.54
CA SER A 356 2.92 3.99 -36.93
C SER A 356 4.10 4.95 -37.06
N GLY A 357 4.40 5.71 -36.00
CA GLY A 357 5.41 6.77 -36.00
C GLY A 357 5.08 7.98 -36.88
N ALA A 358 3.89 8.04 -37.49
CA ALA A 358 3.49 9.13 -38.36
C ALA A 358 3.06 10.36 -37.53
N SER A 359 3.87 11.43 -37.55
CA SER A 359 3.60 12.68 -36.83
C SER A 359 2.22 13.26 -37.13
N ASP A 360 1.75 13.18 -38.38
CA ASP A 360 0.42 13.70 -38.76
C ASP A 360 -0.71 12.87 -38.15
N ALA A 361 -0.58 11.55 -38.11
CA ALA A 361 -1.55 10.66 -37.47
C ALA A 361 -1.61 10.90 -35.96
N ILE A 362 -0.46 11.06 -35.31
CA ILE A 362 -0.37 11.40 -33.89
C ILE A 362 -1.00 12.78 -33.62
N SER A 363 -0.73 13.76 -34.48
CA SER A 363 -1.27 15.11 -34.34
C SER A 363 -2.80 15.15 -34.46
N ALA A 364 -3.39 14.24 -35.25
CA ALA A 364 -4.84 14.09 -35.39
C ALA A 364 -5.47 13.33 -34.20
N ALA A 365 -4.84 12.23 -33.75
CA ALA A 365 -5.39 11.35 -32.71
C ALA A 365 -5.17 11.87 -31.27
N LEU A 366 -4.13 12.65 -31.02
CA LEU A 366 -3.77 13.10 -29.66
C LEU A 366 -4.84 13.98 -28.99
N PRO A 367 -5.39 15.03 -29.64
CA PRO A 367 -6.39 15.89 -28.99
C PRO A 367 -7.65 15.16 -28.48
N PRO A 368 -8.34 14.30 -29.28
CA PRO A 368 -9.51 13.58 -28.78
C PRO A 368 -9.14 12.56 -27.69
N ALA A 369 -8.03 11.83 -27.82
CA ALA A 369 -7.56 10.90 -26.79
C ALA A 369 -7.25 11.61 -25.47
N TRP A 370 -6.54 12.74 -25.53
CA TRP A 370 -6.22 13.54 -24.36
C TRP A 370 -7.46 14.08 -23.67
N LYS A 371 -8.46 14.54 -24.45
CA LYS A 371 -9.75 14.96 -23.90
C LYS A 371 -10.44 13.82 -23.16
N ALA A 372 -10.57 12.65 -23.80
CA ALA A 372 -11.24 11.50 -23.20
C ALA A 372 -10.57 11.02 -21.91
N ILE A 373 -9.24 11.09 -21.86
CA ILE A 373 -8.43 10.73 -20.68
C ILE A 373 -8.56 11.75 -19.56
N ARG A 374 -8.64 13.06 -19.88
CA ARG A 374 -8.94 14.11 -18.89
C ARG A 374 -10.33 13.94 -18.29
N ASP A 375 -11.33 13.65 -19.13
CA ASP A 375 -12.71 13.42 -18.67
C ASP A 375 -12.80 12.19 -17.71
N ALA A 376 -11.83 11.28 -17.77
CA ALA A 376 -11.68 10.13 -16.88
C ALA A 376 -10.65 10.34 -15.74
N GLU A 377 -10.04 11.52 -15.63
CA GLU A 377 -9.00 11.88 -14.65
C GLU A 377 -7.74 10.99 -14.66
N LEU A 378 -7.29 10.60 -15.86
CA LEU A 378 -6.18 9.67 -16.08
C LEU A 378 -4.94 10.33 -16.70
N GLU A 379 -4.78 11.64 -16.54
CA GLU A 379 -3.75 12.45 -17.21
C GLU A 379 -2.32 12.00 -16.87
N VAL A 380 -2.05 11.74 -15.60
CA VAL A 380 -0.71 11.32 -15.14
C VAL A 380 -0.40 9.88 -15.57
N PRO A 381 -1.32 8.89 -15.40
CA PRO A 381 -1.17 7.57 -16.00
C PRO A 381 -0.85 7.60 -17.50
N PHE A 382 -1.60 8.42 -18.25
CA PHE A 382 -1.38 8.61 -19.68
C PHE A 382 0.01 9.18 -19.98
N ALA A 383 0.44 10.21 -19.25
CA ALA A 383 1.75 10.80 -19.41
C ALA A 383 2.88 9.81 -19.14
N ARG A 384 2.73 8.93 -18.14
CA ARG A 384 3.69 7.85 -17.85
C ARG A 384 3.79 6.84 -19.00
N LEU A 385 2.69 6.53 -19.68
CA LEU A 385 2.69 5.60 -20.80
C LEU A 385 3.33 6.17 -22.07
N TRP A 386 3.01 7.41 -22.44
CA TRP A 386 3.27 7.89 -23.81
C TRP A 386 4.13 9.14 -23.94
N SER A 387 4.50 9.83 -22.86
CA SER A 387 5.29 11.07 -22.94
C SER A 387 6.59 10.95 -23.76
N ALA A 388 7.33 9.86 -23.59
CA ALA A 388 8.56 9.60 -24.32
C ALA A 388 8.33 9.49 -25.84
N GLU A 389 7.37 8.66 -26.26
CA GLU A 389 7.05 8.46 -27.68
C GLU A 389 6.43 9.72 -28.32
N LEU A 390 5.55 10.42 -27.59
CA LEU A 390 4.94 11.67 -28.04
C LEU A 390 5.98 12.78 -28.23
N THR A 391 6.95 12.88 -27.32
CA THR A 391 8.04 13.86 -27.44
C THR A 391 8.95 13.53 -28.63
N LYS A 392 9.26 12.25 -28.85
CA LYS A 392 10.08 11.78 -29.97
C LYS A 392 9.42 12.01 -31.33
N ALA A 393 8.10 11.87 -31.42
CA ALA A 393 7.34 12.12 -32.65
C ALA A 393 7.34 13.58 -33.09
N ALA A 394 7.64 14.52 -32.17
CA ALA A 394 7.73 15.95 -32.41
C ALA A 394 6.54 16.53 -33.23
N PRO A 395 5.28 16.31 -32.79
CA PRO A 395 4.12 16.80 -33.51
C PRO A 395 4.09 18.33 -33.54
N THR A 396 3.37 18.92 -34.50
CA THR A 396 3.37 20.37 -34.74
C THR A 396 2.06 21.03 -34.31
N GLY A 397 2.05 22.37 -34.26
CA GLY A 397 0.83 23.15 -33.99
C GLY A 397 0.24 22.90 -32.60
N ALA A 398 -1.08 22.66 -32.54
CA ALA A 398 -1.80 22.45 -31.28
C ALA A 398 -1.36 21.18 -30.55
N ALA A 399 -0.98 20.12 -31.28
CA ALA A 399 -0.49 18.88 -30.69
C ALA A 399 0.85 19.08 -29.96
N ALA A 400 1.74 19.94 -30.47
CA ALA A 400 3.00 20.27 -29.80
C ALA A 400 2.79 20.82 -28.38
N ARG A 401 1.78 21.68 -28.20
CA ARG A 401 1.44 22.25 -26.88
C ARG A 401 0.92 21.19 -25.93
N LEU A 402 0.08 20.28 -26.42
CA LEU A 402 -0.39 19.14 -25.62
C LEU A 402 0.78 18.25 -25.21
N VAL A 403 1.71 17.95 -26.12
CA VAL A 403 2.91 17.16 -25.80
C VAL A 403 3.74 17.83 -24.71
N PHE A 404 3.91 19.15 -24.74
CA PHE A 404 4.59 19.87 -23.67
C PHE A 404 3.89 19.67 -22.31
N GLU A 405 2.57 19.90 -22.23
CA GLU A 405 1.82 19.72 -20.98
C GLU A 405 1.87 18.25 -20.49
N ILE A 406 1.71 17.28 -21.39
CA ILE A 406 1.80 15.84 -21.09
C ILE A 406 3.20 15.50 -20.57
N ALA A 407 4.25 16.02 -21.20
CA ALA A 407 5.62 15.79 -20.78
C ALA A 407 5.89 16.33 -19.37
N MET A 408 5.28 17.45 -18.98
CA MET A 408 5.38 17.98 -17.61
C MET A 408 4.72 17.09 -16.56
N LEU A 409 3.81 16.19 -16.94
CA LEU A 409 3.18 15.23 -16.04
C LEU A 409 3.92 13.88 -15.97
N SER A 410 4.94 13.69 -16.80
CA SER A 410 5.66 12.42 -16.93
C SER A 410 6.71 12.18 -15.85
N PRO A 411 7.25 10.95 -15.71
CA PRO A 411 8.42 10.66 -14.89
C PRO A 411 9.64 11.52 -15.27
N ASP A 412 9.86 11.76 -16.57
CA ASP A 412 11.04 12.44 -17.13
C ASP A 412 10.80 13.95 -17.38
N TYR A 413 9.89 14.56 -16.63
CA TYR A 413 9.48 15.96 -16.82
C TYR A 413 10.66 16.96 -16.82
N GLU A 414 11.69 16.73 -16.00
CA GLU A 414 12.88 17.59 -15.93
C GLU A 414 13.68 17.52 -17.24
N THR A 415 13.94 16.31 -17.75
CA THR A 415 14.59 16.09 -19.04
C THR A 415 13.80 16.72 -20.18
N HIS A 416 12.47 16.53 -20.17
CA HIS A 416 11.61 17.11 -21.18
C HIS A 416 11.55 18.64 -21.10
N ALA A 417 11.55 19.24 -19.91
CA ALA A 417 11.57 20.68 -19.73
C ALA A 417 12.85 21.32 -20.28
N ALA A 418 13.98 20.61 -20.18
CA ALA A 418 15.25 21.06 -20.75
C ALA A 418 15.31 20.91 -22.28
N ALA A 419 14.63 19.90 -22.83
CA ALA A 419 14.66 19.59 -24.27
C ALA A 419 13.61 20.34 -25.10
N LEU A 420 12.45 20.64 -24.51
CA LEU A 420 11.32 21.28 -25.19
C LEU A 420 11.39 22.80 -25.05
N SER A 421 11.06 23.52 -26.13
CA SER A 421 10.99 24.98 -26.13
C SER A 421 9.61 25.47 -25.66
N PRO A 422 9.49 26.15 -24.51
CA PRO A 422 8.22 26.77 -24.11
C PRO A 422 7.87 27.93 -25.05
N VAL A 423 6.60 28.07 -25.43
CA VAL A 423 6.12 29.06 -26.40
C VAL A 423 5.45 30.25 -25.70
N GLY A 424 4.88 30.06 -24.50
CA GLY A 424 4.18 31.10 -23.75
C GLY A 424 4.60 31.25 -22.28
N PRO A 425 4.07 32.28 -21.58
CA PRO A 425 4.42 32.55 -20.18
C PRO A 425 4.11 31.40 -19.23
N ARG A 426 2.97 30.71 -19.44
CA ARG A 426 2.59 29.54 -18.63
C ARG A 426 3.56 28.39 -18.81
N GLU A 427 3.91 28.05 -20.06
CA GLU A 427 4.84 26.96 -20.37
C GLU A 427 6.25 27.28 -19.86
N THR A 428 6.67 28.56 -19.97
CA THR A 428 7.95 29.03 -19.40
C THR A 428 7.97 28.86 -17.89
N PHE A 429 6.87 29.19 -17.21
CA PHE A 429 6.74 28.97 -15.77
C PHE A 429 6.75 27.48 -15.40
N LEU A 430 6.05 26.62 -16.16
CA LEU A 430 6.08 25.17 -15.95
C LEU A 430 7.49 24.60 -16.12
N ALA A 431 8.23 25.01 -17.15
CA ALA A 431 9.63 24.61 -17.34
C ALA A 431 10.52 25.07 -16.18
N ALA A 432 10.31 26.29 -15.66
CA ALA A 432 11.02 26.81 -14.50
C ALA A 432 10.72 25.99 -13.21
N VAL A 433 9.46 25.60 -13.00
CA VAL A 433 9.06 24.67 -11.91
C VAL A 433 9.74 23.30 -12.10
N ALA A 434 9.74 22.76 -13.31
CA ALA A 434 10.37 21.48 -13.62
C ALA A 434 11.87 21.48 -13.32
N GLY A 435 12.57 22.58 -13.63
CA GLY A 435 13.98 22.80 -13.28
C GLY A 435 14.23 23.14 -11.80
N GLY A 436 13.19 23.31 -10.99
CA GLY A 436 13.29 23.62 -9.56
C GLY A 436 13.58 25.06 -9.19
N ASP A 437 13.55 25.97 -10.17
CA ASP A 437 13.70 27.41 -9.96
C ASP A 437 12.55 28.19 -10.60
N PRO A 438 11.34 28.14 -10.03
CA PRO A 438 10.20 28.91 -10.54
C PRO A 438 10.39 30.43 -10.42
N SER A 439 11.42 30.90 -9.71
CA SER A 439 11.72 32.34 -9.60
C SER A 439 12.36 32.91 -10.89
N SER A 440 12.91 32.04 -11.73
CA SER A 440 13.48 32.39 -13.04
C SER A 440 12.42 32.80 -14.09
N ALA A 441 11.13 32.58 -13.82
CA ALA A 441 10.02 32.91 -14.72
C ALA A 441 8.96 33.79 -14.05
N SER A 442 8.21 34.56 -14.84
CA SER A 442 7.09 35.34 -14.33
C SER A 442 5.91 34.43 -13.98
N ALA A 443 5.36 34.57 -12.76
CA ALA A 443 4.20 33.80 -12.32
C ALA A 443 2.90 34.32 -13.00
N PRO A 444 2.22 33.49 -13.82
CA PRO A 444 1.04 33.93 -14.58
C PRO A 444 -0.20 34.19 -13.71
N ASP A 445 -0.32 33.55 -12.54
CA ASP A 445 -1.52 33.60 -11.70
C ASP A 445 -1.20 33.49 -10.20
N ALA A 446 -2.24 33.44 -9.35
CA ALA A 446 -2.10 33.37 -7.90
C ALA A 446 -1.49 32.04 -7.42
N THR A 447 -1.82 30.93 -8.10
CA THR A 447 -1.28 29.60 -7.83
C THR A 447 0.23 29.58 -8.12
N ALA A 448 0.65 30.09 -9.27
CA ALA A 448 2.05 30.24 -9.63
C ALA A 448 2.85 31.10 -8.64
N ARG A 449 2.27 32.21 -8.15
CA ARG A 449 2.91 33.03 -7.09
C ARG A 449 3.04 32.27 -5.77
N ALA A 450 2.06 31.44 -5.41
CA ALA A 450 2.15 30.61 -4.23
C ALA A 450 3.21 29.50 -4.38
N ILE A 451 3.31 28.91 -5.57
CA ILE A 451 4.39 27.97 -5.93
C ILE A 451 5.75 28.65 -5.76
N GLN A 452 5.97 29.83 -6.35
CA GLN A 452 7.24 30.57 -6.19
C GLN A 452 7.62 30.77 -4.72
N ARG A 453 6.66 31.15 -3.86
CA ARG A 453 6.90 31.30 -2.41
C ARG A 453 7.26 29.98 -1.72
N GLY A 454 6.68 28.86 -2.15
CA GLY A 454 7.06 27.54 -1.64
C GLY A 454 8.47 27.11 -2.06
N PHE A 455 8.98 27.68 -3.15
CA PHE A 455 10.32 27.39 -3.68
C PHE A 455 11.40 28.38 -3.20
N SER A 456 11.04 29.53 -2.62
CA SER A 456 12.00 30.58 -2.23
C SER A 456 12.74 30.33 -0.89
N GLY A 457 12.50 29.20 -0.22
CA GLY A 457 13.23 28.78 0.99
C GLY A 457 12.35 28.15 2.07
N THR A 458 12.88 28.01 3.29
CA THR A 458 12.18 27.35 4.42
C THR A 458 11.26 28.29 5.22
N GLY A 459 11.21 29.57 4.87
CA GLY A 459 10.41 30.58 5.60
C GLY A 459 8.90 30.35 5.57
N ALA A 460 8.40 29.55 4.62
CA ALA A 460 6.99 29.21 4.52
C ALA A 460 6.58 27.98 5.36
N ILE A 461 7.54 27.28 6.00
CA ILE A 461 7.24 26.08 6.80
C ILE A 461 6.49 26.50 8.09
N PRO A 462 5.29 25.94 8.37
CA PRO A 462 4.55 26.20 9.59
C PRO A 462 5.32 25.83 10.87
N ASP A 463 5.03 26.52 11.98
CA ASP A 463 5.68 26.24 13.27
C ASP A 463 5.36 24.83 13.80
N SER A 464 4.16 24.30 13.54
CA SER A 464 3.76 22.93 13.88
C SER A 464 4.69 21.90 13.24
N ILE A 465 4.93 22.05 11.94
CA ILE A 465 5.82 21.18 11.17
C ILE A 465 7.28 21.36 11.63
N ARG A 466 7.74 22.59 11.86
CA ARG A 466 9.09 22.82 12.42
C ARG A 466 9.27 22.18 13.79
N LEU A 467 8.23 22.13 14.62
CA LEU A 467 8.26 21.43 15.90
C LEU A 467 8.32 19.91 15.70
N ALA A 468 7.52 19.35 14.78
CA ALA A 468 7.55 17.93 14.45
C ALA A 468 8.93 17.48 13.94
N LEU A 469 9.54 18.25 13.03
CA LEU A 469 10.87 17.96 12.50
C LEU A 469 11.96 18.00 13.59
N ARG A 470 11.89 18.97 14.52
CA ARG A 470 12.80 19.03 15.68
C ARG A 470 12.61 17.86 16.63
N GLY A 471 11.40 17.32 16.72
CA GLY A 471 11.10 16.09 17.46
C GLY A 471 11.40 14.81 16.69
N GLU A 472 12.07 14.88 15.53
CA GLU A 472 12.39 13.74 14.67
C GLU A 472 11.13 12.97 14.18
N LYS A 473 10.00 13.66 14.04
CA LYS A 473 8.72 13.10 13.59
C LYS A 473 8.52 13.33 12.09
N LEU A 474 9.44 12.79 11.29
CA LEU A 474 9.47 13.00 9.84
C LEU A 474 8.16 12.56 9.17
N GLY A 475 7.64 11.38 9.53
CA GLY A 475 6.38 10.87 8.99
C GLY A 475 5.18 11.78 9.28
N GLU A 476 5.05 12.30 10.50
CA GLU A 476 3.98 13.25 10.86
C GLU A 476 4.06 14.55 10.06
N ALA A 477 5.27 15.06 9.83
CA ALA A 477 5.53 16.28 9.06
C ALA A 477 5.18 16.11 7.57
N ILE A 478 5.51 14.96 6.98
CA ILE A 478 5.17 14.64 5.58
C ILE A 478 3.64 14.52 5.43
N LEU A 479 2.98 13.77 6.30
CA LEU A 479 1.50 13.62 6.27
C LEU A 479 0.79 14.97 6.45
N GLU A 480 1.35 15.88 7.26
CA GLU A 480 0.82 17.23 7.41
C GLU A 480 0.98 18.06 6.12
N ALA A 481 2.16 18.00 5.48
CA ALA A 481 2.39 18.64 4.18
C ALA A 481 1.42 18.12 3.11
N MET A 482 1.14 16.81 3.07
CA MET A 482 0.16 16.21 2.16
C MET A 482 -1.25 16.74 2.43
N SER A 483 -1.64 16.92 3.70
CA SER A 483 -2.91 17.56 4.05
C SER A 483 -2.98 19.04 3.62
N HIS A 484 -1.87 19.78 3.66
CA HIS A 484 -1.81 21.12 3.07
C HIS A 484 -1.99 21.09 1.54
N VAL A 485 -1.41 20.11 0.83
CA VAL A 485 -1.63 19.94 -0.63
C VAL A 485 -3.09 19.61 -0.93
N SER A 486 -3.70 18.72 -0.16
CA SER A 486 -5.12 18.35 -0.29
C SER A 486 -6.02 19.59 -0.18
N ARG A 487 -5.86 20.40 0.87
CA ARG A 487 -6.62 21.65 1.02
C ARG A 487 -6.29 22.67 -0.08
N ALA A 488 -5.05 22.72 -0.56
CA ALA A 488 -4.67 23.60 -1.65
C ALA A 488 -5.38 23.24 -2.96
N ALA A 489 -5.54 21.95 -3.24
CA ALA A 489 -6.30 21.44 -4.38
C ALA A 489 -7.80 21.74 -4.29
N GLU A 490 -8.34 21.88 -3.09
CA GLU A 490 -9.72 22.37 -2.84
C GLU A 490 -9.84 23.91 -2.92
N GLY A 491 -8.77 24.60 -3.35
CA GLY A 491 -8.77 26.05 -3.57
C GLY A 491 -8.11 26.87 -2.46
N ALA A 492 -7.59 26.27 -1.39
CA ALA A 492 -6.87 26.98 -0.34
C ALA A 492 -5.44 27.36 -0.77
N THR A 493 -5.29 28.32 -1.69
CA THR A 493 -3.99 28.75 -2.27
C THR A 493 -2.93 29.12 -1.22
N LYS A 494 -3.35 29.53 -0.01
CA LYS A 494 -2.46 29.82 1.13
C LYS A 494 -1.66 28.60 1.61
N ASP A 495 -2.15 27.39 1.36
CA ASP A 495 -1.54 26.14 1.80
C ASP A 495 -0.49 25.58 0.83
N ILE A 496 -0.44 26.10 -0.41
CA ILE A 496 0.54 25.69 -1.44
C ILE A 496 1.98 25.94 -0.97
N ALA A 497 2.29 27.17 -0.53
CA ALA A 497 3.65 27.52 -0.14
C ALA A 497 4.13 26.73 1.09
N PRO A 498 3.34 26.61 2.18
CA PRO A 498 3.66 25.73 3.31
C PRO A 498 3.93 24.28 2.92
N ALA A 499 3.09 23.70 2.06
CA ALA A 499 3.23 22.32 1.62
C ALA A 499 4.54 22.10 0.85
N LEU A 500 4.77 22.91 -0.19
CA LEU A 500 5.94 22.76 -1.07
C LEU A 500 7.24 23.04 -0.32
N ALA A 501 7.28 24.09 0.52
CA ALA A 501 8.46 24.38 1.33
C ALA A 501 8.78 23.23 2.30
N THR A 502 7.75 22.59 2.87
CA THR A 502 7.94 21.44 3.77
C THR A 502 8.49 20.23 3.02
N LEU A 503 7.88 19.84 1.89
CA LEU A 503 8.34 18.71 1.08
C LEU A 503 9.81 18.88 0.66
N ARG A 504 10.18 20.08 0.21
CA ARG A 504 11.57 20.39 -0.16
C ARG A 504 12.53 20.33 1.02
N ALA A 505 12.13 20.88 2.18
CA ALA A 505 12.97 20.89 3.37
C ALA A 505 13.28 19.48 3.92
N VAL A 506 12.42 18.49 3.63
CA VAL A 506 12.62 17.09 4.02
C VAL A 506 13.24 16.23 2.90
N GLY A 507 13.71 16.85 1.81
CA GLY A 507 14.39 16.15 0.70
C GLY A 507 13.46 15.58 -0.37
N LEU A 508 12.16 15.86 -0.32
CA LEU A 508 11.17 15.43 -1.32
C LEU A 508 11.01 16.47 -2.45
N GLU A 509 12.13 16.92 -3.02
CA GLU A 509 12.19 17.93 -4.09
C GLU A 509 11.40 17.49 -5.34
N ASP A 510 11.58 16.24 -5.78
CA ASP A 510 10.84 15.69 -6.93
C ASP A 510 9.33 15.71 -6.70
N THR A 511 8.89 15.29 -5.50
CA THR A 511 7.48 15.32 -5.13
C THR A 511 6.93 16.75 -5.11
N ALA A 512 7.70 17.72 -4.61
CA ALA A 512 7.31 19.12 -4.60
C ALA A 512 7.15 19.68 -6.02
N ARG A 513 8.09 19.40 -6.94
CA ARG A 513 8.03 19.83 -8.34
C ARG A 513 6.83 19.22 -9.06
N ARG A 514 6.63 17.89 -8.95
CA ARG A 514 5.46 17.21 -9.54
C ARG A 514 4.14 17.75 -9.00
N THR A 515 4.07 18.02 -7.69
CA THR A 515 2.87 18.61 -7.07
C THR A 515 2.58 19.99 -7.65
N ALA A 516 3.61 20.84 -7.76
CA ALA A 516 3.47 22.18 -8.34
C ALA A 516 3.04 22.13 -9.81
N LEU A 517 3.60 21.22 -10.62
CA LEU A 517 3.18 21.01 -12.00
C LEU A 517 1.72 20.53 -12.09
N GLN A 518 1.34 19.56 -11.26
CA GLN A 518 -0.02 19.02 -11.23
C GLN A 518 -1.07 20.08 -10.83
N LEU A 519 -0.80 20.89 -9.79
CA LEU A 519 -1.67 22.02 -9.41
C LEU A 519 -1.84 23.04 -10.55
N MET A 520 -0.85 23.16 -11.43
CA MET A 520 -0.90 24.07 -12.56
C MET A 520 -1.46 23.45 -13.84
N ILE A 521 -1.56 22.13 -13.98
CA ILE A 521 -1.94 21.46 -15.23
C ILE A 521 -3.30 20.79 -15.13
N LEU A 522 -3.60 20.13 -14.00
CA LEU A 522 -4.81 19.33 -13.85
C LEU A 522 -6.02 20.25 -13.62
N ASP A 523 -6.98 20.20 -14.54
CA ASP A 523 -8.12 21.13 -14.58
C ASP A 523 -8.98 21.06 -13.30
N ARG A 524 -9.12 19.87 -12.70
CA ARG A 524 -9.87 19.66 -11.45
C ARG A 524 -9.24 20.31 -10.21
N LEU A 525 -7.98 20.76 -10.29
CA LEU A 525 -7.24 21.37 -9.18
C LEU A 525 -7.16 22.91 -9.30
N ARG A 526 -7.84 23.48 -10.30
CA ARG A 526 -7.86 24.90 -10.64
C ARG A 526 -9.21 25.50 -10.35
#